data_AF-A0A955NPK5-F1
#
_entry.id   AF-A0A955NPK5-F1
#
_cell.length_a   1.000
_cell.length_b   1.000
_cell.length_c   1.000
_cell.angle_alpha   90.00
_cell.angle_beta   90.00
_cell.angle_gamma   90.00
#
_symmetry.space_group_name_H-M   'P 1'
#
loop_
_entity.id
_entity.type
_entity.pdbx_description
1 polymer ?
#
loop_
_entity_poly.entity_id
_entity_poly.type
_entity_poly.pdbx_seq_one_letter_code
_entity_poly.pdbx_strand_id
1 'polypeptide(L)'
;LYAGGKGHGEPPTIDWSNDYVDQDHYQKLRIRNWAEAPNYEVVRGPLCIKVRRWGFPHSPIHPLFTPTRMHIDQTYTFYAGQDYFMKEGTMKAIKDFDFSTMRDDEWVLSGYSFNHLLWFDEEGRLQEGPVPADQNESMWGVGFYQDQSRDAFIAMWLDHSSEGWSEILKRNGTPTLHYHQHGQLWSRYPVGSGELVAKKGDLVSQRNAYLVAPYPEEEPAEKIEQVRERLLHPVSAASGAAPQPTEARAEGALARDGETLETAPLKDEMWAALRDVRDEQLYRIDANVVDLGYIYDLKVRDGVAEVLMTMPHKGRPIYEYLVFQGGGRNTEGIRERLLHLDGVKDVLVDFTWEPAWDVSRMTDKGLRAVGLEP
;
A
#
# COMPACT_ATOMS: atom_id res chain seq x y z
N LEU A 1 0.93 -6.15 6.39
CA LEU A 1 -0.46 -5.66 6.29
C LEU A 1 -1.13 -6.26 5.06
N TYR A 2 -1.80 -7.41 5.17
CA TYR A 2 -2.67 -7.88 4.09
C TYR A 2 -4.05 -7.29 4.38
N ALA A 3 -4.47 -6.29 3.59
CA ALA A 3 -5.85 -5.79 3.61
C ALA A 3 -6.78 -6.80 2.94
N GLY A 4 -6.74 -8.05 3.42
CA GLY A 4 -7.42 -9.17 2.80
C GLY A 4 -8.91 -9.07 2.96
N GLY A 5 -9.61 -9.70 2.01
CA GLY A 5 -11.06 -9.82 2.03
C GLY A 5 -11.62 -9.46 0.68
N LYS A 6 -12.30 -10.42 0.04
CA LYS A 6 -13.25 -10.10 -1.03
C LYS A 6 -14.53 -9.52 -0.41
N GLY A 7 -14.42 -8.53 0.48
CA GLY A 7 -15.59 -7.80 0.93
C GLY A 7 -16.23 -7.18 -0.29
N HIS A 8 -17.44 -7.62 -0.62
CA HIS A 8 -18.13 -7.31 -1.88
C HIS A 8 -17.47 -7.82 -3.18
N GLY A 9 -16.52 -8.77 -3.12
CA GLY A 9 -15.94 -9.39 -4.32
C GLY A 9 -14.72 -8.66 -4.93
N GLU A 10 -14.13 -7.69 -4.22
CA GLU A 10 -13.18 -6.74 -4.81
C GLU A 10 -11.71 -6.99 -4.41
N PRO A 11 -10.74 -6.69 -5.31
CA PRO A 11 -9.32 -6.76 -4.98
C PRO A 11 -8.91 -5.64 -4.01
N PRO A 12 -8.00 -5.91 -3.06
CA PRO A 12 -7.59 -4.94 -2.05
C PRO A 12 -6.78 -3.78 -2.64
N THR A 13 -6.96 -2.59 -2.06
CA THR A 13 -6.19 -1.36 -2.33
C THR A 13 -5.53 -0.88 -1.03
N ILE A 14 -4.74 0.20 -1.07
CA ILE A 14 -4.09 0.75 0.14
C ILE A 14 -5.14 1.02 1.23
N ASP A 15 -6.19 1.79 0.94
CA ASP A 15 -7.41 1.88 1.75
C ASP A 15 -8.64 1.38 0.97
N TRP A 16 -9.71 0.98 1.66
CA TRP A 16 -10.95 0.48 1.04
C TRP A 16 -11.96 1.59 0.67
N SER A 17 -11.67 2.82 1.06
CA SER A 17 -12.54 4.01 0.96
C SER A 17 -12.16 5.00 -0.15
N ASN A 18 -12.69 6.21 0.04
CA ASN A 18 -12.88 7.33 -0.88
C ASN A 18 -14.03 7.03 -1.84
N ASP A 19 -15.22 6.92 -1.25
CA ASP A 19 -16.48 6.67 -1.94
C ASP A 19 -17.67 7.35 -1.28
N TYR A 20 -18.78 7.33 -1.99
CA TYR A 20 -20.08 7.70 -1.44
C TYR A 20 -21.17 6.78 -1.99
N VAL A 21 -22.30 6.74 -1.30
CA VAL A 21 -23.48 5.97 -1.70
C VAL A 21 -24.58 6.95 -2.07
N ASP A 22 -25.14 6.81 -3.27
CA ASP A 22 -26.30 7.61 -3.72
C ASP A 22 -27.48 7.46 -2.74
N GLN A 23 -28.42 8.40 -2.82
CA GLN A 23 -29.65 8.38 -2.04
C GLN A 23 -30.38 7.01 -2.16
N ASP A 24 -31.12 6.64 -1.11
CA ASP A 24 -31.86 5.37 -1.00
C ASP A 24 -30.99 4.12 -1.12
N HIS A 25 -29.68 4.26 -0.91
CA HIS A 25 -28.70 3.19 -1.10
C HIS A 25 -28.72 2.59 -2.52
N TYR A 26 -29.11 3.35 -3.54
CA TYR A 26 -29.25 2.87 -4.92
C TYR A 26 -27.97 2.24 -5.47
N GLN A 27 -26.85 2.95 -5.32
CA GLN A 27 -25.54 2.48 -5.77
C GLN A 27 -24.40 3.10 -4.96
N LYS A 28 -23.29 2.37 -4.85
CA LYS A 28 -22.05 2.86 -4.27
C LYS A 28 -21.10 3.29 -5.38
N LEU A 29 -20.65 4.54 -5.31
CA LEU A 29 -19.83 5.19 -6.31
C LEU A 29 -18.41 5.29 -5.79
N ARG A 30 -17.47 4.59 -6.44
CA ARG A 30 -16.10 4.44 -5.93
C ARG A 30 -15.04 4.89 -6.91
N ILE A 31 -13.96 5.50 -6.42
CA ILE A 31 -12.82 5.84 -7.26
C ILE A 31 -12.15 4.60 -7.86
N ARG A 32 -12.33 3.41 -7.24
CA ARG A 32 -11.72 2.14 -7.63
C ARG A 32 -12.38 1.40 -8.79
N ASN A 33 -13.63 1.71 -9.17
CA ASN A 33 -14.37 1.00 -10.23
C ASN A 33 -13.91 1.39 -11.66
N TRP A 34 -12.63 1.72 -11.80
CA TRP A 34 -11.99 2.09 -13.05
C TRP A 34 -11.30 0.86 -13.64
N ALA A 35 -11.49 0.58 -14.93
CA ALA A 35 -10.82 -0.53 -15.61
C ALA A 35 -9.28 -0.34 -15.64
N GLU A 36 -8.87 0.90 -15.85
CA GLU A 36 -7.52 1.45 -15.65
C GLU A 36 -7.71 2.78 -14.94
N ALA A 37 -6.80 3.21 -14.06
CA ALA A 37 -6.99 4.49 -13.40
C ALA A 37 -6.81 5.66 -14.41
N PRO A 38 -7.87 6.37 -14.87
CA PRO A 38 -7.74 7.46 -15.84
C PRO A 38 -6.77 8.55 -15.40
N ASN A 39 -6.72 8.83 -14.11
CA ASN A 39 -5.95 9.93 -13.55
C ASN A 39 -5.24 9.48 -12.28
N TYR A 40 -3.96 9.17 -12.42
CA TYR A 40 -3.05 8.91 -11.32
C TYR A 40 -1.67 9.45 -11.66
N GLU A 41 -0.87 9.65 -10.63
CA GLU A 41 0.50 10.08 -10.73
C GLU A 41 1.33 9.29 -9.72
N VAL A 42 2.48 8.78 -10.16
CA VAL A 42 3.47 8.16 -9.27
C VAL A 42 4.77 8.94 -9.39
N VAL A 43 5.13 9.66 -8.33
CA VAL A 43 6.43 10.33 -8.21
C VAL A 43 7.35 9.41 -7.42
N ARG A 44 8.50 9.04 -7.98
CA ARG A 44 9.53 8.25 -7.31
C ARG A 44 10.79 9.09 -7.18
N GLY A 45 11.24 9.33 -5.96
CA GLY A 45 12.49 10.00 -5.66
C GLY A 45 13.24 9.31 -4.53
N PRO A 46 14.50 9.70 -4.27
CA PRO A 46 15.34 9.07 -3.24
C PRO A 46 14.83 9.31 -1.81
N LEU A 47 14.01 10.34 -1.60
CA LEU A 47 13.49 10.70 -0.27
C LEU A 47 12.05 10.23 -0.05
N CYS A 48 11.25 10.11 -1.11
CA CYS A 48 9.87 9.67 -1.00
C CYS A 48 9.31 9.11 -2.30
N ILE A 49 8.29 8.27 -2.14
CA ILE A 49 7.38 7.87 -3.21
C ILE A 49 6.02 8.53 -2.93
N LYS A 50 5.44 9.18 -3.94
CA LYS A 50 4.07 9.70 -3.88
C LYS A 50 3.19 8.97 -4.88
N VAL A 51 2.04 8.50 -4.44
CA VAL A 51 1.01 7.88 -5.27
C VAL A 51 -0.25 8.73 -5.13
N ARG A 52 -0.61 9.45 -6.19
CA ARG A 52 -1.80 10.29 -6.23
C ARG A 52 -2.83 9.73 -7.20
N ARG A 53 -4.11 9.81 -6.84
CA ARG A 53 -5.24 9.43 -7.68
C ARG A 53 -6.34 10.47 -7.52
N TRP A 54 -6.95 10.91 -8.62
CA TRP A 54 -8.01 11.92 -8.55
C TRP A 54 -9.05 11.78 -9.65
N GLY A 55 -10.30 12.15 -9.39
CA GLY A 55 -11.33 12.19 -10.42
C GLY A 55 -12.71 11.89 -9.87
N PHE A 56 -13.59 11.41 -10.74
CA PHE A 56 -14.96 11.08 -10.40
C PHE A 56 -15.12 9.58 -10.13
N PRO A 57 -15.69 9.17 -8.99
CA PRO A 57 -15.94 7.77 -8.69
C PRO A 57 -16.83 7.13 -9.77
N HIS A 58 -16.73 5.82 -9.99
CA HIS A 58 -17.57 5.12 -10.97
C HIS A 58 -18.71 4.35 -10.31
N SER A 59 -19.84 4.31 -11.01
CA SER A 59 -20.95 3.41 -10.73
C SER A 59 -20.54 1.95 -10.97
N PRO A 60 -21.09 0.97 -10.24
CA PRO A 60 -20.92 -0.45 -10.53
C PRO A 60 -21.39 -0.85 -11.95
N ILE A 61 -22.24 -0.02 -12.58
CA ILE A 61 -22.78 -0.23 -13.94
C ILE A 61 -22.36 0.90 -14.90
N HIS A 62 -21.20 1.52 -14.66
CA HIS A 62 -20.58 2.45 -15.61
C HIS A 62 -20.42 1.82 -17.02
N PRO A 63 -20.65 2.55 -18.13
CA PRO A 63 -20.89 4.00 -18.24
C PRO A 63 -22.35 4.44 -18.12
N LEU A 64 -23.30 3.54 -17.83
CA LEU A 64 -24.73 3.89 -17.80
C LEU A 64 -25.02 5.05 -16.85
N PHE A 65 -24.40 5.02 -15.66
CA PHE A 65 -24.36 6.16 -14.76
C PHE A 65 -22.96 6.74 -14.71
N THR A 66 -22.85 8.03 -15.06
CA THR A 66 -21.60 8.80 -15.00
C THR A 66 -21.72 9.86 -13.90
N PRO A 67 -21.36 9.54 -12.65
CA PRO A 67 -21.53 10.43 -11.50
C PRO A 67 -20.49 11.56 -11.50
N THR A 68 -20.73 12.62 -12.27
CA THR A 68 -19.89 13.85 -12.26
C THR A 68 -20.33 14.82 -11.16
N ARG A 69 -20.46 14.34 -9.92
CA ARG A 69 -21.03 15.10 -8.80
C ARG A 69 -20.06 15.30 -7.63
N MET A 70 -19.22 14.33 -7.33
CA MET A 70 -18.19 14.40 -6.29
C MET A 70 -16.82 14.14 -6.92
N HIS A 71 -15.90 15.09 -6.82
CA HIS A 71 -14.51 14.90 -7.20
C HIS A 71 -13.71 14.46 -5.98
N ILE A 72 -12.96 13.37 -6.12
CA ILE A 72 -12.14 12.79 -5.06
C ILE A 72 -10.68 12.91 -5.49
N ASP A 73 -9.79 13.37 -4.61
CA ASP A 73 -8.35 13.47 -4.84
C ASP A 73 -7.61 12.94 -3.62
N GLN A 74 -6.75 11.96 -3.78
CA GLN A 74 -6.05 11.28 -2.69
C GLN A 74 -4.59 11.11 -3.05
N THR A 75 -3.71 11.44 -2.11
CA THR A 75 -2.25 11.30 -2.23
C THR A 75 -1.72 10.51 -1.05
N TYR A 76 -1.01 9.43 -1.34
CA TYR A 76 -0.21 8.68 -0.39
C TYR A 76 1.25 9.07 -0.54
N THR A 77 1.92 9.42 0.56
CA THR A 77 3.35 9.74 0.57
C THR A 77 4.09 8.81 1.52
N PHE A 78 5.05 8.07 0.97
CA PHE A 78 5.94 7.16 1.70
C PHE A 78 7.32 7.81 1.77
N TYR A 79 7.79 8.14 2.96
CA TYR A 79 9.12 8.70 3.17
C TYR A 79 10.14 7.59 3.43
N ALA A 80 11.33 7.73 2.87
CA ALA A 80 12.41 6.77 3.09
C ALA A 80 12.79 6.71 4.58
N GLY A 81 12.88 5.50 5.12
CA GLY A 81 13.30 5.24 6.52
C GLY A 81 12.32 5.76 7.58
N GLN A 82 11.07 6.04 7.23
CA GLN A 82 10.02 6.38 8.20
C GLN A 82 9.06 5.21 8.36
N ASP A 83 8.67 4.95 9.61
CA ASP A 83 7.73 3.87 9.96
C ASP A 83 6.27 4.31 9.82
N TYR A 84 6.02 5.40 9.10
CA TYR A 84 4.69 5.90 8.79
C TYR A 84 4.61 6.36 7.35
N PHE A 85 3.40 6.36 6.80
CA PHE A 85 3.11 7.03 5.55
C PHE A 85 1.99 8.04 5.74
N MET A 86 1.97 9.07 4.89
CA MET A 86 0.95 10.11 4.93
C MET A 86 -0.15 9.81 3.92
N LYS A 87 -1.39 10.15 4.28
CA LYS A 87 -2.51 10.26 3.34
C LYS A 87 -3.06 11.68 3.43
N GLU A 88 -3.09 12.35 2.30
CA GLU A 88 -3.73 13.65 2.13
C GLU A 88 -4.83 13.50 1.10
N GLY A 89 -5.98 14.13 1.33
CA GLY A 89 -7.06 13.97 0.38
C GLY A 89 -8.19 14.96 0.52
N THR A 90 -8.95 15.08 -0.56
CA THR A 90 -10.13 15.91 -0.64
C THR A 90 -11.29 15.16 -1.28
N MET A 91 -12.50 15.48 -0.83
CA MET A 91 -13.76 15.06 -1.45
C MET A 91 -14.62 16.32 -1.65
N LYS A 92 -14.79 16.74 -2.90
CA LYS A 92 -15.42 18.01 -3.27
C LYS A 92 -16.70 17.79 -4.09
N ALA A 93 -17.81 18.32 -3.62
CA ALA A 93 -19.05 18.38 -4.38
C ALA A 93 -18.94 19.42 -5.50
N ILE A 94 -19.06 18.96 -6.76
CA ILE A 94 -19.00 19.81 -7.96
C ILE A 94 -20.39 20.28 -8.39
N LYS A 95 -21.44 19.60 -7.92
CA LYS A 95 -22.85 19.90 -8.15
C LYS A 95 -23.64 19.61 -6.87
N ASP A 96 -24.84 20.14 -6.78
CA ASP A 96 -25.79 19.74 -5.74
C ASP A 96 -26.27 18.31 -6.00
N PHE A 97 -26.30 17.47 -4.95
CA PHE A 97 -26.88 16.13 -5.03
C PHE A 97 -27.15 15.52 -3.66
N ASP A 98 -28.07 14.57 -3.65
CA ASP A 98 -28.45 13.81 -2.46
C ASP A 98 -27.70 12.49 -2.40
N PHE A 99 -27.31 12.07 -1.20
CA PHE A 99 -26.55 10.84 -0.95
C PHE A 99 -26.83 10.32 0.46
N SER A 100 -26.47 9.06 0.70
CA SER A 100 -26.75 8.40 1.98
C SER A 100 -25.54 8.35 2.92
N THR A 101 -24.35 8.14 2.37
CA THR A 101 -23.11 8.06 3.14
C THR A 101 -21.93 8.51 2.30
N MET A 102 -20.92 9.08 2.94
CA MET A 102 -19.60 9.31 2.36
C MET A 102 -18.58 8.65 3.27
N ARG A 103 -17.63 7.93 2.67
CA ARG A 103 -16.65 7.13 3.39
C ARG A 103 -15.24 7.50 2.98
N ASP A 104 -14.44 7.67 4.01
CA ASP A 104 -13.04 8.00 3.93
C ASP A 104 -12.31 7.36 5.11
N ASP A 105 -11.08 6.92 4.92
CA ASP A 105 -10.31 6.17 5.92
C ASP A 105 -11.01 4.86 6.37
N GLU A 106 -11.29 3.96 5.42
CA GLU A 106 -11.75 2.58 5.66
C GLU A 106 -10.60 1.60 5.47
N TRP A 107 -10.32 0.80 6.50
CA TRP A 107 -9.28 -0.22 6.48
C TRP A 107 -9.85 -1.54 6.96
N VAL A 108 -9.58 -2.61 6.21
CA VAL A 108 -10.04 -3.96 6.52
C VAL A 108 -8.83 -4.89 6.53
N LEU A 109 -8.65 -5.61 7.63
CA LEU A 109 -7.53 -6.48 7.91
C LEU A 109 -8.09 -7.87 8.23
N SER A 110 -8.36 -8.68 7.19
CA SER A 110 -8.97 -10.01 7.37
C SER A 110 -8.07 -11.05 8.01
N GLY A 111 -6.78 -10.75 8.17
CA GLY A 111 -5.81 -11.69 8.74
C GLY A 111 -5.95 -11.89 10.25
N TYR A 112 -6.83 -11.13 10.92
CA TYR A 112 -6.96 -11.13 12.39
C TYR A 112 -5.60 -10.97 13.09
N SER A 113 -4.75 -10.09 12.54
CA SER A 113 -3.36 -9.95 12.92
C SER A 113 -3.16 -9.19 14.24
N PHE A 114 -4.21 -8.56 14.77
CA PHE A 114 -4.14 -7.78 16.01
C PHE A 114 -5.07 -8.35 17.09
N ASN A 115 -4.93 -7.94 18.35
CA ASN A 115 -5.82 -8.37 19.44
C ASN A 115 -6.18 -7.27 20.44
N HIS A 116 -5.67 -6.05 20.23
CA HIS A 116 -6.00 -4.88 21.03
C HIS A 116 -6.45 -3.71 20.15
N LEU A 117 -7.28 -2.85 20.75
CA LEU A 117 -7.81 -1.62 20.15
C LEU A 117 -7.03 -0.42 20.68
N LEU A 118 -6.75 0.53 19.80
CA LEU A 118 -6.19 1.84 20.11
C LEU A 118 -7.08 2.93 19.55
N TRP A 119 -7.13 4.06 20.24
CA TRP A 119 -7.74 5.28 19.73
C TRP A 119 -7.15 6.51 20.41
N PHE A 120 -7.25 7.66 19.78
CA PHE A 120 -6.91 8.95 20.39
C PHE A 120 -8.18 9.68 20.78
N ASP A 121 -8.23 10.21 22.00
CA ASP A 121 -9.35 11.03 22.48
C ASP A 121 -9.33 12.46 21.90
N GLU A 122 -10.27 13.30 22.36
CA GLU A 122 -10.40 14.69 21.92
C GLU A 122 -9.17 15.53 22.24
N GLU A 123 -8.51 15.23 23.35
CA GLU A 123 -7.27 15.85 23.79
C GLU A 123 -6.03 15.30 23.07
N GLY A 124 -6.19 14.25 22.26
CA GLY A 124 -5.11 13.63 21.49
C GLY A 124 -4.25 12.68 22.32
N ARG A 125 -4.76 12.16 23.43
CA ARG A 125 -4.11 11.15 24.27
C ARG A 125 -4.43 9.76 23.77
N LEU A 126 -3.45 8.86 23.80
CA LEU A 126 -3.64 7.47 23.37
C LEU A 126 -4.41 6.70 24.45
N GLN A 127 -5.46 6.02 24.01
CA GLN A 127 -6.31 5.17 24.82
C GLN A 127 -6.25 3.73 24.30
N GLU A 128 -6.26 2.77 25.23
CA GLU A 128 -6.34 1.34 24.93
C GLU A 128 -7.73 0.80 25.26
N GLY A 129 -8.25 -0.06 24.38
CA GLY A 129 -9.53 -0.72 24.57
C GLY A 129 -10.69 -0.06 23.81
N PRO A 130 -11.94 -0.40 24.18
CA PRO A 130 -13.12 0.03 23.42
C PRO A 130 -13.35 1.53 23.56
N VAL A 131 -13.82 2.15 22.47
CA VAL A 131 -14.21 3.56 22.45
C VAL A 131 -15.54 3.75 23.19
N PRO A 132 -15.62 4.67 24.17
CA PRO A 132 -16.88 5.03 24.82
C PRO A 132 -17.93 5.53 23.82
N ALA A 133 -19.20 5.23 24.06
CA ALA A 133 -20.28 5.57 23.12
C ALA A 133 -20.46 7.08 22.90
N ASP A 134 -20.12 7.89 23.90
CA ASP A 134 -20.15 9.35 23.89
C ASP A 134 -18.96 9.99 23.16
N GLN A 135 -17.90 9.23 22.89
CA GLN A 135 -16.68 9.70 22.19
C GLN A 135 -16.53 9.12 20.79
N ASN A 136 -17.50 8.33 20.33
CA ASN A 136 -17.43 7.61 19.05
C ASN A 136 -17.38 8.50 17.80
N GLU A 137 -17.59 9.81 17.94
CA GLU A 137 -17.63 10.80 16.86
C GLU A 137 -16.57 11.90 16.99
N SER A 138 -15.73 11.85 18.03
CA SER A 138 -14.81 12.94 18.38
C SER A 138 -13.34 12.53 18.51
N MET A 139 -13.01 11.27 18.21
CA MET A 139 -11.64 10.71 18.26
C MET A 139 -10.65 11.48 17.35
N TRP A 140 -9.35 11.33 17.58
CA TRP A 140 -8.29 11.89 16.73
C TRP A 140 -7.35 10.86 16.12
N GLY A 141 -7.80 9.61 16.11
CA GLY A 141 -7.10 8.50 15.51
C GLY A 141 -7.59 7.18 16.08
N VAL A 142 -7.30 6.10 15.37
CA VAL A 142 -7.74 4.75 15.69
C VAL A 142 -6.67 3.77 15.25
N GLY A 143 -6.65 2.59 15.84
CA GLY A 143 -5.67 1.59 15.45
C GLY A 143 -5.82 0.28 16.18
N PHE A 144 -4.82 -0.54 15.93
CA PHE A 144 -4.71 -1.87 16.50
C PHE A 144 -3.26 -2.14 16.89
N TYR A 145 -3.08 -3.01 17.88
CA TYR A 145 -1.78 -3.64 18.14
C TYR A 145 -1.93 -5.13 18.48
N GLN A 146 -0.83 -5.86 18.34
CA GLN A 146 -0.70 -7.25 18.75
C GLN A 146 0.27 -7.32 19.95
N ASP A 147 -0.14 -7.98 21.05
CA ASP A 147 0.62 -8.02 22.31
C ASP A 147 1.96 -8.77 22.28
N GLN A 148 2.05 -9.86 21.51
CA GLN A 148 3.20 -10.77 21.35
C GLN A 148 4.17 -10.34 20.24
N SER A 149 3.70 -10.20 18.99
CA SER A 149 4.54 -9.76 17.86
C SER A 149 4.88 -8.28 17.95
N ARG A 150 4.12 -7.53 18.76
CA ARG A 150 4.20 -6.08 18.88
C ARG A 150 3.81 -5.35 17.59
N ASP A 151 3.27 -5.99 16.56
CA ASP A 151 2.87 -5.25 15.36
C ASP A 151 1.76 -4.23 15.70
N ALA A 152 1.91 -2.99 15.24
CA ALA A 152 0.86 -1.98 15.35
C ALA A 152 0.53 -1.34 13.99
N PHE A 153 -0.74 -0.97 13.86
CA PHE A 153 -1.22 -0.14 12.77
C PHE A 153 -2.12 0.95 13.34
N ILE A 154 -1.67 2.20 13.26
CA ILE A 154 -2.33 3.33 13.93
C ILE A 154 -2.55 4.46 12.94
N ALA A 155 -3.80 4.80 12.67
CA ALA A 155 -4.20 6.00 11.96
C ALA A 155 -4.21 7.19 12.95
N MET A 156 -3.33 8.16 12.71
CA MET A 156 -3.28 9.45 13.39
C MET A 156 -3.94 10.49 12.49
N TRP A 157 -5.06 11.04 12.93
CA TRP A 157 -5.74 12.13 12.21
C TRP A 157 -5.09 13.45 12.62
N LEU A 158 -4.47 14.15 11.66
CA LEU A 158 -3.63 15.32 11.94
C LEU A 158 -4.33 16.62 11.63
N ASP A 159 -5.09 16.66 10.54
CA ASP A 159 -5.91 17.81 10.17
C ASP A 159 -7.10 17.34 9.35
N HIS A 160 -8.30 17.56 9.87
CA HIS A 160 -9.53 17.35 9.12
C HIS A 160 -10.30 18.67 9.13
N SER A 161 -10.71 19.12 7.95
CA SER A 161 -11.45 20.36 7.79
C SER A 161 -12.56 20.21 6.76
N SER A 162 -13.54 21.10 6.83
CA SER A 162 -14.61 21.18 5.87
C SER A 162 -14.91 22.62 5.47
N GLU A 163 -15.35 22.80 4.23
CA GLU A 163 -15.91 24.05 3.72
C GLU A 163 -17.34 23.77 3.23
N GLY A 164 -18.30 24.64 3.54
CA GLY A 164 -19.70 24.50 3.14
C GLY A 164 -20.51 23.48 3.95
N TRP A 165 -19.89 22.37 4.35
CA TRP A 165 -20.41 21.42 5.34
C TRP A 165 -20.34 22.02 6.76
N SER A 166 -21.15 23.05 7.03
CA SER A 166 -20.97 23.88 8.22
C SER A 166 -21.46 23.26 9.53
N GLU A 167 -21.87 21.99 9.60
CA GLU A 167 -22.25 21.37 10.89
C GLU A 167 -21.84 19.89 11.09
N ILE A 168 -21.17 19.21 10.15
CA ILE A 168 -20.85 17.79 10.34
C ILE A 168 -19.47 17.46 9.76
N LEU A 169 -18.46 17.48 10.62
CA LEU A 169 -17.22 16.74 10.41
C LEU A 169 -17.05 15.78 11.59
N LYS A 170 -17.58 14.58 11.43
CA LYS A 170 -17.45 13.50 12.41
C LYS A 170 -16.06 12.90 12.32
N ARG A 171 -15.44 12.73 13.48
CA ARG A 171 -14.23 11.92 13.63
C ARG A 171 -14.63 10.58 14.23
N ASN A 172 -15.45 9.87 13.47
CA ASN A 172 -15.93 8.53 13.79
C ASN A 172 -15.06 7.46 13.14
N GLY A 173 -15.43 6.19 13.33
CA GLY A 173 -14.67 5.05 12.83
C GLY A 173 -14.10 4.21 13.97
N THR A 174 -14.93 3.94 14.98
CA THR A 174 -14.57 3.05 16.09
C THR A 174 -13.97 1.75 15.55
N PRO A 175 -12.73 1.41 15.94
CA PRO A 175 -12.07 0.20 15.45
C PRO A 175 -12.72 -1.04 16.06
N THR A 176 -12.83 -2.10 15.28
CA THR A 176 -13.36 -3.40 15.73
C THR A 176 -12.37 -4.53 15.43
N LEU A 177 -12.19 -5.42 16.41
CA LEU A 177 -11.42 -6.65 16.25
C LEU A 177 -12.20 -7.73 15.49
N HIS A 178 -13.53 -7.63 15.44
CA HIS A 178 -14.38 -8.64 14.85
C HIS A 178 -15.57 -8.03 14.13
N TYR A 179 -15.44 -7.89 12.82
CA TYR A 179 -16.54 -7.65 11.91
C TYR A 179 -16.84 -8.92 11.11
N HIS A 180 -18.10 -9.36 11.16
CA HIS A 180 -18.53 -10.61 10.54
C HIS A 180 -18.13 -10.65 9.05
N GLN A 181 -17.44 -11.72 8.64
CA GLN A 181 -16.97 -11.98 7.26
C GLN A 181 -15.90 -11.01 6.70
N HIS A 182 -15.48 -9.99 7.44
CA HIS A 182 -14.48 -9.02 6.95
C HIS A 182 -13.20 -9.02 7.78
N GLY A 183 -13.28 -9.28 9.09
CA GLY A 183 -12.12 -9.28 9.98
C GLY A 183 -12.04 -8.03 10.84
N GLN A 184 -10.84 -7.50 11.02
CA GLN A 184 -10.59 -6.30 11.83
C GLN A 184 -10.75 -5.08 10.93
N LEU A 185 -11.48 -4.06 11.38
CA LEU A 185 -11.66 -2.88 10.56
C LEU A 185 -11.96 -1.62 11.36
N TRP A 186 -11.77 -0.49 10.70
CA TRP A 186 -12.52 0.74 10.97
C TRP A 186 -13.00 1.33 9.64
N SER A 187 -14.01 2.19 9.72
CA SER A 187 -14.60 2.86 8.57
C SER A 187 -15.14 4.21 9.02
N ARG A 188 -14.57 5.29 8.52
CA ARG A 188 -14.94 6.65 8.91
C ARG A 188 -15.90 7.26 7.89
N TYR A 189 -16.91 7.94 8.44
CA TYR A 189 -18.02 8.59 7.76
C TYR A 189 -18.00 10.08 8.13
N PRO A 190 -17.17 10.90 7.47
CA PRO A 190 -16.90 12.29 7.86
C PRO A 190 -18.15 13.16 7.97
N VAL A 191 -19.20 12.88 7.20
CA VAL A 191 -20.47 13.64 7.22
C VAL A 191 -21.64 12.81 7.78
N GLY A 192 -21.34 11.68 8.44
CA GLY A 192 -22.33 10.75 8.96
C GLY A 192 -23.05 9.92 7.89
N SER A 193 -24.25 9.47 8.22
CA SER A 193 -25.12 8.63 7.40
C SER A 193 -26.58 9.05 7.55
N GLY A 194 -27.36 9.01 6.48
CA GLY A 194 -28.79 9.35 6.51
C GLY A 194 -29.29 9.91 5.18
N GLU A 195 -30.17 10.91 5.23
CA GLU A 195 -30.56 11.71 4.06
C GLU A 195 -29.67 12.96 4.02
N LEU A 196 -28.59 12.92 3.23
CA LEU A 196 -27.59 13.98 3.15
C LEU A 196 -27.70 14.72 1.83
N VAL A 197 -27.49 16.03 1.86
CA VAL A 197 -27.53 16.91 0.69
C VAL A 197 -26.20 17.63 0.57
N ALA A 198 -25.43 17.32 -0.47
CA ALA A 198 -24.21 18.05 -0.80
C ALA A 198 -24.57 19.29 -1.63
N LYS A 199 -23.96 20.42 -1.33
CA LYS A 199 -24.00 21.64 -2.14
C LYS A 199 -22.75 21.79 -2.97
N LYS A 200 -22.90 22.34 -4.17
CA LYS A 200 -21.76 22.66 -5.01
C LYS A 200 -20.79 23.55 -4.25
N GLY A 201 -19.52 23.12 -4.20
CA GLY A 201 -18.46 23.82 -3.49
C GLY A 201 -18.11 23.17 -2.16
N ASP A 202 -19.02 22.38 -1.58
CA ASP A 202 -18.76 21.70 -0.33
C ASP A 202 -17.54 20.78 -0.46
N LEU A 203 -16.68 20.82 0.56
CA LEU A 203 -15.38 20.19 0.56
C LEU A 203 -15.13 19.54 1.92
N VAL A 204 -14.64 18.31 1.90
CA VAL A 204 -13.96 17.70 3.04
C VAL A 204 -12.49 17.54 2.66
N SER A 205 -11.61 17.99 3.54
CA SER A 205 -10.17 17.86 3.43
C SER A 205 -9.63 17.06 4.60
N GLN A 206 -8.63 16.25 4.35
CA GLN A 206 -7.96 15.47 5.39
C GLN A 206 -6.46 15.37 5.20
N ARG A 207 -5.77 15.21 6.32
CA ARG A 207 -4.39 14.80 6.43
C ARG A 207 -4.26 13.81 7.59
N ASN A 208 -3.86 12.58 7.26
CA ASN A 208 -3.61 11.51 8.20
C ASN A 208 -2.17 11.03 8.07
N ALA A 209 -1.64 10.48 9.17
CA ALA A 209 -0.47 9.62 9.14
C ALA A 209 -0.89 8.21 9.58
N TYR A 210 -0.35 7.19 8.94
CA TYR A 210 -0.55 5.80 9.33
C TYR A 210 0.78 5.24 9.80
N LEU A 211 0.90 5.04 11.10
CA LEU A 211 2.05 4.41 11.72
C LEU A 211 1.96 2.89 11.51
N VAL A 212 3.03 2.33 10.97
CA VAL A 212 3.24 0.90 10.75
C VAL A 212 4.56 0.54 11.42
N ALA A 213 4.50 0.33 12.73
CA ALA A 213 5.68 0.16 13.56
C ALA A 213 5.39 -0.82 14.70
N PRO A 214 6.44 -1.35 15.37
CA PRO A 214 6.25 -2.08 16.61
C PRO A 214 5.63 -1.19 17.70
N TYR A 215 4.66 -1.74 18.42
CA TYR A 215 4.04 -1.18 19.61
C TYR A 215 5.06 -1.15 20.75
N PRO A 216 5.44 0.03 21.27
CA PRO A 216 6.55 0.13 22.20
C PRO A 216 6.34 -0.68 23.49
N GLU A 217 7.39 -1.30 24.01
CA GLU A 217 7.32 -2.06 25.27
C GLU A 217 7.22 -1.15 26.49
N GLU A 218 8.03 -0.08 26.49
CA GLU A 218 8.07 0.91 27.55
C GLU A 218 7.39 2.19 27.10
N GLU A 219 6.50 2.71 27.95
CA GLU A 219 5.82 4.00 27.76
C GLU A 219 5.17 4.15 26.36
N PRO A 220 4.32 3.19 25.92
CA PRO A 220 3.76 3.18 24.57
C PRO A 220 2.95 4.43 24.24
N ALA A 221 2.10 4.87 25.18
CA ALA A 221 1.29 6.08 25.00
C ALA A 221 2.17 7.29 24.74
N GLU A 222 3.19 7.53 25.57
CA GLU A 222 4.08 8.68 25.42
C GLU A 222 4.83 8.64 24.08
N LYS A 223 5.42 7.50 23.70
CA LYS A 223 6.17 7.40 22.45
C LYS A 223 5.29 7.61 21.21
N ILE A 224 4.08 7.06 21.21
CA ILE A 224 3.13 7.20 20.10
C ILE A 224 2.57 8.64 20.04
N GLU A 225 2.22 9.22 21.19
CA GLU A 225 1.80 10.62 21.31
C GLU A 225 2.91 11.57 20.82
N GLN A 226 4.17 11.33 21.18
CA GLN A 226 5.32 12.11 20.69
C GLN A 226 5.47 12.06 19.16
N VAL A 227 5.23 10.91 18.53
CA VAL A 227 5.22 10.81 17.06
C VAL A 227 4.11 11.69 16.48
N ARG A 228 2.90 11.61 17.04
CA ARG A 228 1.76 12.45 16.61
C ARG A 228 2.05 13.93 16.78
N GLU A 229 2.60 14.35 17.92
CA GLU A 229 2.99 15.73 18.20
C GLU A 229 4.00 16.27 17.17
N ARG A 230 5.03 15.48 16.83
CA ARG A 230 6.01 15.85 15.80
C ARG A 230 5.37 16.01 14.42
N LEU A 231 4.33 15.23 14.10
CA LEU A 231 3.61 15.31 12.84
C LEU A 231 2.62 16.48 12.78
N LEU A 232 2.05 16.87 13.92
CA LEU A 232 1.24 18.09 14.06
C LEU A 232 2.09 19.36 13.98
N HIS A 233 3.31 19.29 14.51
CA HIS A 233 4.25 20.41 14.61
C HIS A 233 5.54 20.14 13.82
N PRO A 234 5.47 19.98 12.49
CA PRO A 234 6.65 19.72 11.68
C PRO A 234 7.62 20.90 11.79
N VAL A 235 8.90 20.59 11.99
CA VAL A 235 9.96 21.61 12.03
C VAL A 235 10.08 22.22 10.65
N SER A 236 9.83 23.52 10.55
CA SER A 236 10.07 24.28 9.32
C SER A 236 11.55 24.64 9.25
N ALA A 237 12.28 24.07 8.28
CA ALA A 237 13.64 24.51 7.98
C ALA A 237 13.58 25.89 7.33
N ALA A 238 14.27 26.88 7.92
CA ALA A 238 14.41 28.20 7.30
C ALA A 238 15.09 28.05 5.93
N SER A 239 14.52 28.68 4.90
CA SER A 239 15.13 28.80 3.57
C SER A 239 16.55 29.36 3.72
N GLY A 240 17.57 28.52 3.49
CA GLY A 240 18.99 28.83 3.70
C GLY A 240 19.73 27.93 4.68
N ALA A 241 19.02 27.17 5.52
CA ALA A 241 19.60 26.16 6.42
C ALA A 241 19.47 24.72 5.87
N ALA A 242 18.95 24.55 4.65
CA ALA A 242 18.96 23.25 3.99
C ALA A 242 20.43 22.83 3.83
N PRO A 243 20.85 21.65 4.34
CA PRO A 243 22.18 21.16 4.08
C PRO A 243 22.38 21.17 2.57
N GLN A 244 23.45 21.83 2.09
CA GLN A 244 23.76 21.74 0.68
C GLN A 244 23.97 20.25 0.37
N PRO A 245 23.20 19.67 -0.58
CA PRO A 245 23.43 18.30 -0.96
C PRO A 245 24.90 18.21 -1.35
N THR A 246 25.65 17.40 -0.61
CA THR A 246 27.03 17.11 -0.99
C THR A 246 26.89 16.41 -2.33
N GLU A 247 27.43 17.00 -3.41
CA GLU A 247 27.44 16.33 -4.71
C GLU A 247 28.04 14.94 -4.50
N ALA A 248 27.21 13.91 -4.68
CA ALA A 248 27.69 12.54 -4.66
C ALA A 248 28.67 12.41 -5.83
N ARG A 249 29.97 12.43 -5.55
CA ARG A 249 31.00 12.13 -6.53
C ARG A 249 31.04 10.61 -6.66
N ALA A 250 30.54 10.10 -7.79
CA ALA A 250 30.79 8.73 -8.17
C ALA A 250 32.28 8.60 -8.56
N GLU A 251 33.08 7.96 -7.71
CA GLU A 251 34.44 7.56 -8.06
C GLU A 251 34.42 6.11 -8.56
N GLY A 252 34.59 5.92 -9.87
CA GLY A 252 34.68 4.60 -10.49
C GLY A 252 33.92 4.45 -11.81
N ALA A 253 34.17 3.34 -12.51
CA ALA A 253 33.32 2.92 -13.62
C ALA A 253 31.91 2.60 -13.08
N LEU A 254 30.87 2.97 -13.85
CA LEU A 254 29.46 2.78 -13.50
C LEU A 254 29.17 1.29 -13.25
N ALA A 255 29.37 0.82 -12.02
CA ALA A 255 28.68 -0.36 -11.55
C ALA A 255 27.18 -0.04 -11.64
N ARG A 256 26.35 -0.99 -12.09
CA ARG A 256 24.93 -0.70 -12.21
C ARG A 256 24.41 -0.34 -10.83
N ASP A 257 23.36 0.44 -10.84
CA ASP A 257 22.69 0.97 -9.66
C ASP A 257 22.32 -0.20 -8.69
N GLY A 258 23.08 -0.42 -7.60
CA GLY A 258 22.98 -1.60 -6.72
C GLY A 258 24.07 -2.67 -6.88
N GLU A 259 25.16 -2.37 -7.58
CA GLU A 259 26.35 -3.22 -7.72
C GLU A 259 27.54 -2.53 -7.06
N THR A 260 28.17 -3.19 -6.09
CA THR A 260 29.44 -2.78 -5.49
C THR A 260 30.39 -3.97 -5.49
N LEU A 261 31.69 -3.72 -5.25
CA LEU A 261 32.65 -4.81 -5.06
C LEU A 261 32.27 -5.73 -3.88
N GLU A 262 31.55 -5.19 -2.90
CA GLU A 262 31.08 -5.93 -1.73
C GLU A 262 29.86 -6.81 -2.05
N THR A 263 28.94 -6.35 -2.90
CA THR A 263 27.74 -7.11 -3.25
C THR A 263 27.94 -8.08 -4.42
N ALA A 264 29.05 -7.99 -5.15
CA ALA A 264 29.33 -8.84 -6.31
C ALA A 264 29.30 -10.36 -5.98
N PRO A 265 29.93 -10.88 -4.90
CA PRO A 265 29.83 -12.29 -4.55
C PRO A 265 28.40 -12.72 -4.21
N LEU A 266 27.68 -11.88 -3.46
CA LEU A 266 26.30 -12.15 -3.07
C LEU A 266 25.39 -12.26 -4.30
N LYS A 267 25.61 -11.44 -5.33
CA LYS A 267 24.85 -11.50 -6.57
C LYS A 267 25.02 -12.84 -7.31
N ASP A 268 26.23 -13.40 -7.30
CA ASP A 268 26.47 -14.72 -7.89
C ASP A 268 25.74 -15.83 -7.11
N GLU A 269 25.72 -15.74 -5.78
CA GLU A 269 24.94 -16.64 -4.92
C GLU A 269 23.43 -16.53 -5.17
N MET A 270 22.92 -15.31 -5.34
CA MET A 270 21.51 -15.09 -5.71
C MET A 270 21.18 -15.74 -7.06
N TRP A 271 22.00 -15.54 -8.08
CA TRP A 271 21.81 -16.20 -9.38
C TRP A 271 21.84 -17.72 -9.26
N ALA A 272 22.71 -18.27 -8.41
CA ALA A 272 22.77 -19.70 -8.14
C ALA A 272 21.49 -20.20 -7.46
N ALA A 273 21.00 -19.50 -6.43
CA ALA A 273 19.77 -19.83 -5.73
C ALA A 273 18.53 -19.81 -6.66
N LEU A 274 18.46 -18.84 -7.58
CA LEU A 274 17.37 -18.76 -8.55
C LEU A 274 17.36 -19.90 -9.57
N ARG A 275 18.47 -20.63 -9.74
CA ARG A 275 18.52 -21.81 -10.62
C ARG A 275 17.78 -23.02 -10.05
N ASP A 276 17.36 -22.97 -8.80
CA ASP A 276 16.52 -24.00 -8.18
C ASP A 276 15.02 -23.73 -8.33
N VAL A 277 14.62 -22.51 -8.75
CA VAL A 277 13.22 -22.17 -8.96
C VAL A 277 12.77 -22.64 -10.34
N ARG A 278 11.93 -23.67 -10.38
CA ARG A 278 11.43 -24.26 -11.63
C ARG A 278 10.03 -23.74 -11.96
N ASP A 279 9.73 -23.65 -13.24
CA ASP A 279 8.39 -23.30 -13.67
C ASP A 279 7.44 -24.51 -13.56
N GLU A 280 6.53 -24.48 -12.59
CA GLU A 280 5.63 -25.60 -12.29
C GLU A 280 4.67 -25.98 -13.42
N GLN A 281 4.36 -25.05 -14.32
CA GLN A 281 3.50 -25.33 -15.48
C GLN A 281 4.24 -26.13 -16.56
N LEU A 282 5.57 -26.23 -16.48
CA LEU A 282 6.40 -26.98 -17.41
C LEU A 282 6.73 -28.37 -16.85
N TYR A 283 5.78 -29.30 -16.98
CA TYR A 283 5.84 -30.60 -16.30
C TYR A 283 7.00 -31.54 -16.71
N ARG A 284 7.64 -31.32 -17.85
CA ARG A 284 8.68 -32.24 -18.36
C ARG A 284 9.99 -31.54 -18.72
N ILE A 285 10.02 -30.22 -18.59
CA ILE A 285 11.16 -29.41 -19.00
C ILE A 285 12.10 -29.26 -17.81
N ASP A 286 13.39 -29.53 -18.03
CA ASP A 286 14.44 -29.36 -17.03
C ASP A 286 15.10 -27.98 -17.15
N ALA A 287 14.30 -26.92 -16.93
CA ALA A 287 14.73 -25.53 -16.94
C ALA A 287 14.15 -24.76 -15.74
N ASN A 288 14.94 -23.83 -15.21
CA ASN A 288 14.54 -22.91 -14.13
C ASN A 288 14.24 -21.51 -14.67
N VAL A 289 13.79 -20.61 -13.80
CA VAL A 289 13.43 -19.23 -14.16
C VAL A 289 14.60 -18.43 -14.76
N VAL A 290 15.85 -18.76 -14.43
CA VAL A 290 17.06 -18.18 -15.04
C VAL A 290 17.26 -18.73 -16.45
N ASP A 291 17.18 -20.05 -16.60
CA ASP A 291 17.36 -20.73 -17.89
C ASP A 291 16.29 -20.31 -18.91
N LEU A 292 15.06 -20.08 -18.43
CA LEU A 292 13.92 -19.57 -19.20
C LEU A 292 13.98 -18.07 -19.49
N GLY A 293 14.95 -17.33 -18.93
CA GLY A 293 15.11 -15.89 -19.15
C GLY A 293 14.00 -15.04 -18.54
N TYR A 294 13.37 -15.50 -17.46
CA TYR A 294 12.32 -14.73 -16.77
C TYR A 294 12.89 -13.65 -15.86
N ILE A 295 14.12 -13.81 -15.37
CA ILE A 295 14.78 -12.83 -14.51
C ILE A 295 15.51 -11.81 -15.38
N TYR A 296 15.08 -10.55 -15.32
CA TYR A 296 15.64 -9.45 -16.11
C TYR A 296 16.78 -8.75 -15.41
N ASP A 297 16.70 -8.59 -14.09
CA ASP A 297 17.72 -7.91 -13.33
C ASP A 297 17.75 -8.41 -11.88
N LEU A 298 18.94 -8.34 -11.28
CA LEU A 298 19.20 -8.63 -9.87
C LEU A 298 20.10 -7.55 -9.30
N LYS A 299 19.66 -6.91 -8.22
CA LYS A 299 20.40 -5.84 -7.52
C LYS A 299 20.35 -6.07 -6.01
N VAL A 300 21.36 -5.58 -5.30
CA VAL A 300 21.34 -5.56 -3.84
C VAL A 300 21.66 -4.16 -3.36
N ARG A 301 20.78 -3.60 -2.51
CA ARG A 301 20.97 -2.27 -1.90
C ARG A 301 20.71 -2.36 -0.41
N ASP A 302 21.70 -2.04 0.40
CA ASP A 302 21.61 -2.02 1.88
C ASP A 302 21.09 -3.34 2.52
N GLY A 303 21.32 -4.46 1.82
CA GLY A 303 20.84 -5.79 2.18
C GLY A 303 19.46 -6.13 1.64
N VAL A 304 18.82 -5.28 0.85
CA VAL A 304 17.58 -5.58 0.15
C VAL A 304 17.90 -6.10 -1.25
N ALA A 305 17.50 -7.34 -1.54
CA ALA A 305 17.61 -7.95 -2.85
C ALA A 305 16.41 -7.53 -3.72
N GLU A 306 16.66 -6.84 -4.83
CA GLU A 306 15.65 -6.45 -5.81
C GLU A 306 15.74 -7.38 -7.02
N VAL A 307 14.66 -8.10 -7.29
CA VAL A 307 14.51 -9.01 -8.44
C VAL A 307 13.51 -8.39 -9.42
N LEU A 308 13.97 -8.05 -10.63
CA LEU A 308 13.06 -7.68 -11.71
C LEU A 308 12.80 -8.92 -12.56
N MET A 309 11.55 -9.34 -12.68
CA MET A 309 11.18 -10.51 -13.47
C MET A 309 9.99 -10.25 -14.41
N THR A 310 9.80 -11.18 -15.35
CA THR A 310 8.71 -11.18 -16.33
C THR A 310 8.13 -12.59 -16.52
N MET A 311 7.08 -12.71 -17.33
CA MET A 311 6.54 -13.96 -17.85
C MET A 311 6.39 -13.90 -19.39
N PRO A 312 6.27 -15.05 -20.09
CA PRO A 312 6.11 -15.07 -21.54
C PRO A 312 4.92 -14.25 -22.09
N HIS A 313 3.83 -14.13 -21.34
CA HIS A 313 2.67 -13.32 -21.75
C HIS A 313 1.73 -12.97 -20.57
N LYS A 314 0.92 -11.91 -20.75
CA LYS A 314 -0.02 -11.37 -19.74
C LYS A 314 -1.10 -12.35 -19.26
N GLY A 315 -1.52 -13.28 -20.12
CA GLY A 315 -2.54 -14.28 -19.77
C GLY A 315 -2.04 -15.44 -18.90
N ARG A 316 -0.79 -15.42 -18.43
CA ARG A 316 -0.23 -16.53 -17.66
C ARG A 316 -0.79 -16.49 -16.23
N PRO A 317 -1.34 -17.61 -15.71
CA PRO A 317 -1.93 -17.64 -14.38
C PRO A 317 -0.90 -17.25 -13.29
N ILE A 318 -1.41 -16.49 -12.31
CA ILE A 318 -0.80 -15.98 -11.07
C ILE A 318 0.66 -16.41 -10.91
N TYR A 319 1.63 -15.59 -11.33
CA TYR A 319 3.07 -15.88 -11.19
C TYR A 319 3.55 -15.87 -9.72
N GLU A 320 2.69 -15.46 -8.78
CA GLU A 320 3.01 -15.32 -7.35
C GLU A 320 3.50 -16.62 -6.70
N TYR A 321 3.14 -17.81 -7.23
CA TYR A 321 3.68 -19.08 -6.72
C TYR A 321 5.19 -19.24 -6.96
N LEU A 322 5.74 -18.62 -8.02
CA LEU A 322 7.19 -18.56 -8.23
C LEU A 322 7.87 -17.59 -7.26
N VAL A 323 7.12 -16.61 -6.76
CA VAL A 323 7.65 -15.51 -5.95
C VAL A 323 7.68 -15.85 -4.47
N PHE A 324 6.55 -16.30 -3.92
CA PHE A 324 6.39 -16.52 -2.48
C PHE A 324 6.44 -18.02 -2.14
N GLN A 325 5.30 -18.67 -1.95
CA GLN A 325 5.29 -19.94 -1.19
C GLN A 325 5.89 -21.15 -1.90
N GLY A 326 6.20 -21.07 -3.20
CA GLY A 326 6.39 -22.26 -4.02
C GLY A 326 5.10 -23.09 -4.10
N GLY A 327 4.91 -23.84 -5.18
CA GLY A 327 3.86 -24.84 -5.28
C GLY A 327 4.44 -26.14 -5.82
N GLY A 328 3.74 -27.25 -5.68
CA GLY A 328 4.03 -28.52 -6.37
C GLY A 328 5.50 -28.99 -6.37
N ARG A 329 6.29 -28.48 -7.33
CA ARG A 329 7.70 -28.83 -7.61
C ARG A 329 8.73 -27.90 -6.98
N ASN A 330 8.32 -26.74 -6.47
CA ASN A 330 9.17 -25.84 -5.72
C ASN A 330 8.83 -25.98 -4.24
N THR A 331 9.84 -26.25 -3.41
CA THR A 331 9.69 -26.20 -1.95
C THR A 331 9.53 -24.78 -1.43
N GLU A 332 10.14 -23.82 -2.14
CA GLU A 332 10.20 -22.39 -1.82
C GLU A 332 10.25 -21.58 -3.13
N GLY A 333 9.66 -20.38 -3.14
CA GLY A 333 9.75 -19.42 -4.23
C GLY A 333 11.03 -18.59 -4.21
N ILE A 334 11.08 -17.57 -5.07
CA ILE A 334 12.20 -16.63 -5.21
C ILE A 334 12.50 -15.92 -3.88
N ARG A 335 11.47 -15.40 -3.21
CA ARG A 335 11.63 -14.52 -2.05
C ARG A 335 12.28 -15.27 -0.89
N GLU A 336 11.72 -16.42 -0.54
CA GLU A 336 12.13 -17.27 0.57
C GLU A 336 13.56 -17.78 0.36
N ARG A 337 13.89 -18.22 -0.85
CA ARG A 337 15.25 -18.69 -1.18
C ARG A 337 16.30 -17.61 -1.01
N LEU A 338 16.01 -16.40 -1.47
CA LEU A 338 16.96 -15.29 -1.38
C LEU A 338 17.10 -14.78 0.05
N LEU A 339 16.06 -14.87 0.88
CA LEU A 339 16.12 -14.53 2.30
C LEU A 339 17.04 -15.45 3.12
N HIS A 340 17.33 -16.66 2.64
CA HIS A 340 18.27 -17.57 3.30
C HIS A 340 19.74 -17.21 3.07
N LEU A 341 20.03 -16.26 2.17
CA LEU A 341 21.40 -15.86 1.86
C LEU A 341 21.93 -14.85 2.88
N ASP A 342 23.15 -15.09 3.37
CA ASP A 342 23.82 -14.19 4.30
C ASP A 342 24.02 -12.80 3.67
N GLY A 343 23.53 -11.77 4.36
CA GLY A 343 23.57 -10.39 3.87
C GLY A 343 22.30 -9.92 3.16
N VAL A 344 21.32 -10.80 2.92
CA VAL A 344 19.98 -10.43 2.47
C VAL A 344 19.06 -10.26 3.69
N LYS A 345 18.58 -9.03 3.91
CA LYS A 345 17.65 -8.64 4.97
C LYS A 345 16.19 -8.68 4.52
N ASP A 346 15.95 -8.33 3.26
CA ASP A 346 14.63 -8.39 2.65
C ASP A 346 14.75 -8.63 1.13
N VAL A 347 13.67 -9.07 0.51
CA VAL A 347 13.61 -9.37 -0.92
C VAL A 347 12.37 -8.74 -1.53
N LEU A 348 12.58 -7.88 -2.52
CA LEU A 348 11.55 -7.25 -3.33
C LEU A 348 11.55 -7.88 -4.71
N VAL A 349 10.41 -8.40 -5.14
CA VAL A 349 10.25 -8.97 -6.48
C VAL A 349 9.30 -8.10 -7.27
N ASP A 350 9.85 -7.35 -8.22
CA ASP A 350 9.11 -6.50 -9.14
C ASP A 350 8.82 -7.25 -10.44
N PHE A 351 7.64 -6.98 -10.99
CA PHE A 351 7.16 -7.62 -12.20
C PHE A 351 7.02 -6.60 -13.34
N THR A 352 7.55 -6.92 -14.52
CA THR A 352 7.42 -6.10 -15.73
C THR A 352 6.95 -6.89 -16.94
N TRP A 353 6.24 -6.22 -17.84
CA TRP A 353 5.94 -6.72 -19.18
C TRP A 353 6.82 -6.08 -20.25
N GLU A 354 7.63 -5.09 -19.86
CA GLU A 354 8.49 -4.32 -20.76
C GLU A 354 9.96 -4.39 -20.30
N PRO A 355 10.90 -4.75 -21.20
CA PRO A 355 10.65 -5.25 -22.55
C PRO A 355 9.86 -6.57 -22.56
N ALA A 356 9.09 -6.85 -23.60
CA ALA A 356 8.39 -8.12 -23.75
C ALA A 356 9.39 -9.30 -23.72
N TRP A 357 8.96 -10.42 -23.13
CA TRP A 357 9.75 -11.65 -23.12
C TRP A 357 9.75 -12.29 -24.50
N ASP A 358 10.91 -12.79 -24.93
CA ASP A 358 11.03 -13.59 -26.13
C ASP A 358 12.15 -14.65 -25.96
N VAL A 359 12.18 -15.61 -26.88
CA VAL A 359 13.07 -16.79 -26.84
C VAL A 359 14.56 -16.42 -26.79
N SER A 360 14.97 -15.25 -27.29
CA SER A 360 16.38 -14.80 -27.26
C SER A 360 16.93 -14.56 -25.85
N ARG A 361 16.04 -14.51 -24.85
CA ARG A 361 16.42 -14.36 -23.44
C ARG A 361 16.75 -15.68 -22.76
N MET A 362 16.40 -16.81 -23.38
CA MET A 362 16.69 -18.13 -22.83
C MET A 362 18.18 -18.42 -22.91
N THR A 363 18.71 -19.07 -21.89
CA THR A 363 20.06 -19.61 -21.94
C THR A 363 20.13 -20.80 -22.90
N ASP A 364 21.32 -21.18 -23.35
CA ASP A 364 21.53 -22.39 -24.16
C ASP A 364 20.94 -23.66 -23.50
N LYS A 365 21.01 -23.75 -22.17
CA LYS A 365 20.40 -24.86 -21.43
C LYS A 365 18.88 -24.81 -21.52
N GLY A 366 18.29 -23.63 -21.35
CA GLY A 366 16.85 -23.42 -21.51
C GLY A 366 16.38 -23.79 -22.90
N LEU A 367 17.06 -23.31 -23.95
CA LEU A 367 16.76 -23.62 -25.35
C LEU A 367 16.76 -25.14 -25.60
N ARG A 368 17.84 -25.83 -25.20
CA ARG A 368 17.93 -27.29 -25.30
C ARG A 368 16.82 -28.01 -24.54
N ALA A 369 16.48 -27.54 -23.34
CA ALA A 369 15.45 -28.16 -22.50
C ALA A 369 14.06 -28.11 -23.15
N VAL A 370 13.77 -27.08 -23.95
CA VAL A 370 12.51 -26.95 -24.70
C VAL A 370 12.57 -27.49 -26.13
N GLY A 371 13.70 -28.08 -26.54
CA GLY A 371 13.87 -28.67 -27.86
C GLY A 371 14.16 -27.65 -28.98
N LEU A 372 14.67 -26.47 -28.63
CA LEU A 372 15.17 -25.49 -29.58
C LEU A 372 16.70 -25.60 -29.64
N GLU A 373 17.25 -25.72 -30.85
CA GLU A 373 18.71 -25.69 -31.04
C GLU A 373 19.19 -24.22 -31.02
N PRO A 374 20.28 -23.91 -30.29
CA PRO A 374 20.84 -22.55 -30.21
C PRO A 374 21.39 -22.02 -31.54
#